data_AF-A0A9D1GPH3-F1
#
_entry.id   AF-A0A9D1GPH3-F1
#
_cell.length_a   1.000
_cell.length_b   1.000
_cell.length_c   1.000
_cell.angle_alpha   90.00
_cell.angle_beta   90.00
_cell.angle_gamma   90.00
#
_symmetry.space_group_name_H-M   'P 1'
#
loop_
_entity.id
_entity.type
_entity.pdbx_description
1 polymer ?
#
loop_
_entity_poly.entity_id
_entity_poly.type
_entity_poly.pdbx_seq_one_letter_code
_entity_poly.pdbx_strand_id
1 'polypeptide(L)'
;MKNKLVAAVAFLFAASFVGRAQQAFENLSLGIELGTVGVGVELAVPVVTDHLVVKAGFNAPSLSYPFQVTMPADAMNTKIDAMNSRLEGLGLPERIASDLPETALNLRPTLNLSTAKLMVEYYPFRRSSFHLTAGAYVGMGENLISLAVSTDRAFWTGYSAVADQISALNEKYADMQGYVPLESDLMRFNAGGRTFELRGDDGIGYSEAVLCVAKLRPYFGIGFGRSVPGKRVGFQFDVGVWYHGVPELSSSYETAYDPDADALFADISLLDRLVLYPQVTLRLTYKIF
;
A
#
# COMPACT_ATOMS: atom_id res chain seq x y z
N MET A 1 -6.70 20.18 -2.43
CA MET A 1 -5.24 20.08 -2.73
C MET A 1 -4.94 19.46 -4.09
N LYS A 2 -5.67 18.44 -4.58
CA LYS A 2 -5.51 17.83 -5.93
C LYS A 2 -5.41 18.84 -7.09
N ASN A 3 -6.31 19.84 -7.15
CA ASN A 3 -6.32 20.82 -8.24
C ASN A 3 -5.08 21.75 -8.24
N LYS A 4 -4.46 21.98 -7.07
CA LYS A 4 -3.26 22.83 -6.96
C LYS A 4 -2.00 22.09 -7.42
N LEU A 5 -1.92 20.78 -7.20
CA LEU A 5 -0.77 19.95 -7.61
C LEU A 5 -0.75 19.73 -9.13
N VAL A 6 -1.92 19.43 -9.73
CA VAL A 6 -2.05 19.31 -11.20
C VAL A 6 -1.72 20.64 -11.88
N ALA A 7 -2.22 21.75 -11.33
CA ALA A 7 -1.88 23.08 -11.82
C ALA A 7 -0.38 23.41 -11.67
N ALA A 8 0.27 23.01 -10.57
CA ALA A 8 1.70 23.24 -10.37
C ALA A 8 2.57 22.42 -11.34
N VAL A 9 2.20 21.16 -11.62
CA VAL A 9 2.91 20.32 -12.62
C VAL A 9 2.69 20.86 -14.03
N ALA A 10 1.45 21.24 -14.37
CA ALA A 10 1.16 21.88 -15.66
C ALA A 10 1.89 23.23 -15.81
N PHE A 11 2.02 23.99 -14.72
CA PHE A 11 2.73 25.27 -14.70
C PHE A 11 4.25 25.09 -14.80
N LEU A 12 4.85 24.12 -14.10
CA LEU A 12 6.27 23.77 -14.25
C LEU A 12 6.58 23.26 -15.66
N PHE A 13 5.68 22.45 -16.22
CA PHE A 13 5.77 22.00 -17.61
C PHE A 13 5.69 23.19 -18.58
N ALA A 14 4.67 24.05 -18.44
CA ALA A 14 4.49 25.23 -19.30
C ALA A 14 5.64 26.27 -19.16
N ALA A 15 6.13 26.49 -17.93
CA ALA A 15 7.25 27.40 -17.64
C ALA A 15 8.55 26.96 -18.34
N SER A 16 8.72 25.65 -18.58
CA SER A 16 9.86 25.09 -19.32
C SER A 16 9.87 25.46 -20.81
N PHE A 17 8.76 26.00 -21.35
CA PHE A 17 8.58 26.27 -22.79
C PHE A 17 8.41 27.76 -23.15
N VAL A 18 8.50 28.68 -22.20
CA VAL A 18 8.16 30.11 -22.41
C VAL A 18 9.02 30.82 -23.49
N GLY A 19 10.20 30.29 -23.84
CA GLY A 19 11.05 30.84 -24.91
C GLY A 19 10.99 30.13 -26.27
N ARG A 20 10.39 28.92 -26.37
CA ARG A 20 10.41 28.08 -27.59
C ARG A 20 9.11 27.28 -27.79
N ALA A 21 7.98 27.77 -27.27
CA ALA A 21 6.69 27.09 -27.31
C ALA A 21 6.34 26.56 -28.71
N GLN A 22 6.55 27.36 -29.75
CA GLN A 22 6.21 26.98 -31.13
C GLN A 22 7.00 25.77 -31.65
N GLN A 23 8.30 25.66 -31.32
CA GLN A 23 9.16 24.56 -31.76
C GLN A 23 8.95 23.28 -30.90
N ALA A 24 8.49 23.46 -29.66
CA ALA A 24 8.09 22.39 -28.77
C ALA A 24 6.78 21.69 -29.21
N PHE A 25 5.83 22.44 -29.79
CA PHE A 25 4.57 21.87 -30.29
C PHE A 25 4.70 21.11 -31.63
N GLU A 26 5.72 21.40 -32.44
CA GLU A 26 5.94 20.74 -33.74
C GLU A 26 6.34 19.26 -33.65
N ASN A 27 6.71 18.77 -32.46
CA ASN A 27 7.14 17.37 -32.28
C ASN A 27 6.58 16.75 -31.00
N LEU A 28 5.37 17.16 -30.61
CA LEU A 28 4.67 16.59 -29.47
C LEU A 28 4.32 15.12 -29.74
N SER A 29 4.62 14.25 -28.78
CA SER A 29 4.16 12.85 -28.81
C SER A 29 3.30 12.50 -27.61
N LEU A 30 2.38 11.56 -27.83
CA LEU A 30 1.57 10.91 -26.83
C LEU A 30 2.10 9.50 -26.62
N GLY A 31 2.27 9.09 -25.36
CA GLY A 31 2.64 7.73 -24.98
C GLY A 31 1.53 7.05 -24.18
N ILE A 32 1.28 5.78 -24.46
CA ILE A 32 0.58 4.87 -23.56
C ILE A 32 1.64 3.94 -22.97
N GLU A 33 1.62 3.77 -21.65
CA GLU A 33 2.58 2.92 -20.96
C GLU A 33 1.92 1.80 -20.17
N LEU A 34 2.63 0.69 -20.10
CA LEU A 34 2.34 -0.45 -19.25
C LEU A 34 3.63 -0.80 -18.52
N GLY A 35 3.57 -0.86 -17.20
CA GLY A 35 4.72 -1.25 -16.40
C GLY A 35 4.36 -1.77 -15.03
N THR A 36 5.40 -2.03 -14.25
CA THR A 36 5.28 -2.45 -12.84
C THR A 36 4.53 -1.46 -11.95
N VAL A 37 4.34 -0.20 -12.39
CA VAL A 37 3.54 0.84 -11.70
C VAL A 37 2.11 0.96 -12.27
N GLY A 38 1.69 0.01 -13.09
CA GLY A 38 0.38 -0.03 -13.74
C GLY A 38 0.39 0.53 -15.17
N VAL A 39 -0.77 1.04 -15.59
CA VAL A 39 -0.96 1.63 -16.92
C VAL A 39 -0.87 3.16 -16.79
N GLY A 40 -0.44 3.84 -17.84
CA GLY A 40 -0.36 5.30 -17.82
C GLY A 40 -0.42 5.94 -19.19
N VAL A 41 -0.50 7.26 -19.16
CA VAL A 41 -0.40 8.11 -20.33
C VAL A 41 0.65 9.19 -20.09
N GLU A 42 1.40 9.53 -21.13
CA GLU A 42 2.41 10.58 -21.07
C GLU A 42 2.40 11.45 -22.32
N LEU A 43 2.86 12.69 -22.15
CA LEU A 43 3.23 13.61 -23.21
C LEU A 43 4.74 13.75 -23.19
N ALA A 44 5.36 13.75 -24.37
CA ALA A 44 6.78 13.97 -24.51
C ALA A 44 7.09 15.03 -25.56
N VAL A 45 8.08 15.86 -25.26
CA VAL A 45 8.46 17.02 -26.06
C VAL A 45 9.98 17.06 -26.17
N PRO A 46 10.55 17.16 -27.39
CA PRO A 46 11.99 17.33 -27.54
C PRO A 46 12.37 18.77 -27.19
N VAL A 47 13.33 18.93 -26.27
CA VAL A 47 13.86 20.24 -25.85
C VAL A 47 15.13 20.58 -26.62
N VAL A 48 15.99 19.58 -26.83
CA VAL A 48 17.15 19.67 -27.72
C VAL A 48 17.04 18.57 -28.74
N THR A 49 16.99 18.95 -30.02
CA THR A 49 16.83 18.04 -31.14
C THR A 49 17.79 16.85 -31.01
N ASP A 50 17.21 15.66 -31.11
CA ASP A 50 17.86 14.34 -31.07
C ASP A 50 18.48 13.88 -29.75
N HIS A 51 18.62 14.74 -28.72
CA HIS A 51 19.36 14.40 -27.49
C HIS A 51 18.55 14.52 -26.20
N LEU A 52 17.63 15.49 -26.08
CA LEU A 52 16.91 15.71 -24.82
C LEU A 52 15.41 15.80 -25.05
N VAL A 53 14.67 14.97 -24.32
CA VAL A 53 13.21 14.94 -24.32
C VAL A 53 12.72 15.12 -22.88
N VAL A 54 11.75 16.01 -22.69
CA VAL A 54 11.05 16.17 -21.41
C VAL A 54 9.70 15.48 -21.52
N LYS A 55 9.30 14.77 -20.46
CA LYS A 55 8.06 14.01 -20.41
C LYS A 55 7.29 14.31 -19.15
N ALA A 56 5.97 14.41 -19.27
CA ALA A 56 5.07 14.49 -18.15
C ALA A 56 3.92 13.51 -18.35
N GLY A 57 3.48 12.84 -17.29
CA GLY A 57 2.45 11.82 -17.40
C GLY A 57 1.83 11.42 -16.07
N PHE A 58 0.90 10.47 -16.16
CA PHE A 58 0.17 9.94 -15.02
C PHE A 58 -0.01 8.43 -15.16
N ASN A 59 0.07 7.72 -14.02
CA ASN A 59 -0.16 6.28 -13.89
C ASN A 59 -1.39 6.00 -13.02
N ALA A 60 -2.20 5.02 -13.41
CA ALA A 60 -3.38 4.54 -12.68
C ALA A 60 -3.83 3.15 -13.20
N PRO A 61 -4.69 2.39 -12.48
CA PRO A 61 -5.18 2.59 -11.12
C PRO A 61 -4.43 1.73 -10.06
N SER A 62 -4.81 1.88 -8.79
CA SER A 62 -4.42 0.94 -7.73
C SER A 62 -4.89 -0.49 -8.06
N LEU A 63 -4.10 -1.49 -7.67
CA LEU A 63 -4.41 -2.91 -7.87
C LEU A 63 -4.82 -3.50 -6.53
N SER A 64 -5.98 -4.16 -6.46
CA SER A 64 -6.44 -4.88 -5.27
C SER A 64 -6.90 -6.27 -5.64
N TYR A 65 -6.46 -7.25 -4.85
CA TYR A 65 -6.83 -8.65 -5.03
C TYR A 65 -7.32 -9.21 -3.70
N PRO A 66 -8.63 -9.08 -3.39
CA PRO A 66 -9.17 -9.60 -2.15
C PRO A 66 -9.16 -11.13 -2.16
N PHE A 67 -8.82 -11.71 -1.02
CA PHE A 67 -8.89 -13.16 -0.79
C PHE A 67 -9.43 -13.43 0.61
N GLN A 68 -9.88 -14.65 0.84
CA GLN A 68 -10.47 -15.07 2.10
C GLN A 68 -9.67 -16.23 2.67
N VAL A 69 -9.44 -16.19 3.99
CA VAL A 69 -8.80 -17.27 4.74
C VAL A 69 -9.75 -17.68 5.85
N THR A 70 -10.14 -18.95 5.87
CA THR A 70 -10.93 -19.50 6.98
C THR A 70 -9.98 -19.85 8.12
N MET A 71 -10.26 -19.34 9.30
CA MET A 71 -9.55 -19.69 10.52
C MET A 71 -10.45 -20.51 11.44
N PRO A 72 -10.01 -21.72 11.86
CA PRO A 72 -10.75 -22.48 12.86
C PRO A 72 -10.73 -21.72 14.19
N ALA A 73 -11.85 -21.77 14.91
CA ALA A 73 -11.98 -21.09 16.19
C ALA A 73 -11.33 -21.85 17.36
N ASP A 74 -10.77 -23.04 17.12
CA ASP A 74 -10.22 -23.93 18.15
C ASP A 74 -9.20 -23.24 19.06
N ALA A 75 -8.31 -22.42 18.49
CA ALA A 75 -7.30 -21.71 19.26
C ALA A 75 -7.92 -20.68 20.22
N MET A 76 -8.95 -19.96 19.78
CA MET A 76 -9.68 -19.00 20.61
C MET A 76 -10.55 -19.71 21.65
N ASN A 77 -11.26 -20.77 21.25
CA ASN A 77 -12.08 -21.57 22.15
C ASN A 77 -11.22 -22.22 23.25
N THR A 78 -10.00 -22.67 22.92
CA THR A 78 -9.03 -23.19 23.90
C THR A 78 -8.60 -22.11 24.91
N LYS A 79 -8.37 -20.86 24.45
CA LYS A 79 -8.09 -19.74 25.35
C LYS A 79 -9.28 -19.47 26.29
N ILE A 80 -10.52 -19.56 25.79
CA ILE A 80 -11.74 -19.43 26.61
C ILE A 80 -11.87 -20.56 27.64
N ASP A 81 -11.59 -21.80 27.24
CA ASP A 81 -11.62 -22.95 28.14
C ASP A 81 -10.57 -22.85 29.26
N ALA A 82 -9.39 -22.28 28.97
CA ALA A 82 -8.38 -21.98 29.98
C ALA A 82 -8.88 -20.93 30.99
N MET A 83 -9.58 -19.88 30.53
CA MET A 83 -10.23 -18.91 31.41
C MET A 83 -11.30 -19.55 32.29
N ASN A 84 -12.14 -20.41 31.72
CA ASN A 84 -13.16 -21.16 32.45
C ASN A 84 -12.56 -22.07 33.53
N SER A 85 -11.47 -22.77 33.22
CA SER A 85 -10.73 -23.60 34.18
C SER A 85 -10.20 -22.79 35.36
N ARG A 86 -9.79 -21.54 35.10
CA ARG A 86 -9.32 -20.62 36.13
C ARG A 86 -10.44 -20.12 37.03
N LEU A 87 -11.60 -19.78 36.46
CA LEU A 87 -12.80 -19.42 37.22
C LEU A 87 -13.23 -20.57 38.13
N GLU A 88 -13.19 -21.81 37.63
CA GLU A 88 -13.49 -23.01 38.40
C GLU A 88 -12.55 -23.21 39.58
N GLY A 89 -11.24 -23.04 39.37
CA GLY A 89 -10.23 -23.12 40.44
C GLY A 89 -10.44 -22.09 41.57
N LEU A 90 -11.12 -20.98 41.27
CA LEU A 90 -11.52 -19.96 42.26
C LEU A 90 -12.89 -20.24 42.90
N GLY A 91 -13.57 -21.32 42.51
CA GLY A 91 -14.91 -21.67 42.99
C GLY A 91 -16.02 -20.79 42.41
N LEU A 92 -15.76 -20.07 41.31
CA LEU A 92 -16.74 -19.19 40.68
C LEU A 92 -17.69 -19.99 39.78
N PRO A 93 -19.01 -19.74 39.85
CA PRO A 93 -20.00 -20.50 39.09
C PRO A 93 -20.11 -20.08 37.62
N GLU A 94 -19.63 -18.89 37.25
CA GLU A 94 -19.77 -18.38 35.88
C GLU A 94 -18.85 -19.09 34.88
N ARG A 95 -19.34 -19.24 33.65
CA ARG A 95 -18.59 -19.80 32.52
C ARG A 95 -18.83 -18.93 31.29
N ILE A 96 -17.75 -18.65 30.57
CA ILE A 96 -17.73 -17.93 29.30
C ILE A 96 -18.02 -18.95 28.19
N ALA A 97 -18.84 -18.57 27.21
CA ALA A 97 -19.15 -19.45 26.08
C ALA A 97 -17.92 -19.69 25.19
N SER A 98 -17.52 -20.95 25.00
CA SER A 98 -16.36 -21.39 24.19
C SER A 98 -16.77 -22.05 22.87
N ASP A 99 -17.87 -21.60 22.27
CA ASP A 99 -18.44 -22.11 21.02
C ASP A 99 -18.35 -21.07 19.88
N LEU A 100 -17.26 -20.27 19.85
CA LEU A 100 -17.06 -19.33 18.75
C LEU A 100 -17.07 -20.09 17.41
N PRO A 101 -17.80 -19.57 16.40
CA PRO A 101 -17.86 -20.20 15.09
C PRO A 101 -16.53 -20.03 14.36
N GLU A 102 -16.25 -20.90 13.40
CA GLU A 102 -15.19 -20.65 12.42
C GLU A 102 -15.37 -19.28 11.78
N THR A 103 -14.26 -18.57 11.53
CA THR A 103 -14.31 -17.25 10.93
C THR A 103 -13.70 -17.22 9.55
N ALA A 104 -14.33 -16.46 8.67
CA ALA A 104 -13.76 -16.13 7.39
C ALA A 104 -13.11 -14.74 7.46
N LEU A 105 -11.78 -14.69 7.50
CA LEU A 105 -11.03 -13.46 7.39
C LEU A 105 -10.95 -13.02 5.94
N ASN A 106 -11.46 -11.84 5.66
CA ASN A 106 -11.39 -11.20 4.36
C ASN A 106 -10.16 -10.29 4.35
N LEU A 107 -9.16 -10.65 3.56
CA LEU A 107 -7.94 -9.87 3.39
C LEU A 107 -8.00 -9.12 2.06
N ARG A 108 -7.76 -7.82 2.10
CA ARG A 108 -7.75 -6.94 0.93
C ARG A 108 -6.40 -6.24 0.81
N PRO A 109 -5.37 -6.91 0.24
CA PRO A 109 -4.15 -6.24 -0.15
C PRO A 109 -4.43 -5.26 -1.30
N THR A 110 -3.82 -4.09 -1.26
CA THR A 110 -3.94 -3.03 -2.25
C THR A 110 -2.58 -2.41 -2.53
N LEU A 111 -2.15 -2.42 -3.80
CA LEU A 111 -0.99 -1.68 -4.30
C LEU A 111 -1.43 -0.34 -4.85
N ASN A 112 -1.01 0.74 -4.21
CA ASN A 112 -1.37 2.11 -4.54
C ASN A 112 -0.29 2.76 -5.41
N LEU A 113 -0.42 2.56 -6.72
CA LEU A 113 0.59 2.94 -7.71
C LEU A 113 0.27 4.25 -8.46
N SER A 114 -0.85 4.89 -8.12
CA SER A 114 -1.27 6.15 -8.75
C SER A 114 -0.26 7.27 -8.53
N THR A 115 0.34 7.74 -9.62
CA THR A 115 1.43 8.71 -9.60
C THR A 115 1.30 9.70 -10.74
N ALA A 116 1.79 10.93 -10.53
CA ALA A 116 2.19 11.83 -11.59
C ALA A 116 3.70 11.70 -11.80
N LYS A 117 4.21 12.04 -12.98
CA LYS A 117 5.64 11.99 -13.25
C LYS A 117 6.12 13.16 -14.10
N LEU A 118 7.37 13.53 -13.89
CA LEU A 118 8.13 14.45 -14.71
C LEU A 118 9.52 13.86 -14.94
N MET A 119 9.88 13.67 -16.21
CA MET A 119 11.10 12.96 -16.61
C MET A 119 11.85 13.73 -17.68
N VAL A 120 13.16 13.50 -17.73
CA VAL A 120 14.06 13.89 -18.80
C VAL A 120 14.70 12.63 -19.35
N GLU A 121 14.66 12.47 -20.66
CA GLU A 121 15.40 11.43 -21.37
C GLU A 121 16.57 12.06 -22.12
N TYR A 122 17.75 11.51 -21.90
CA TYR A 122 18.96 11.87 -22.61
C TYR A 122 19.36 10.74 -23.57
N TYR A 123 19.53 11.08 -24.85
CA TYR A 123 19.95 10.19 -25.92
C TYR A 123 21.41 10.50 -26.28
N PRO A 124 22.40 9.72 -25.79
CA PRO A 124 23.81 10.06 -25.97
C PRO A 124 24.30 9.95 -27.42
N PHE A 125 23.60 9.19 -28.27
CA PHE A 125 24.01 8.92 -29.64
C PHE A 125 22.88 9.25 -30.63
N ARG A 126 23.17 10.10 -31.63
CA ARG A 126 22.19 10.53 -32.65
C ARG A 126 21.46 9.38 -33.35
N ARG A 127 22.18 8.32 -33.73
CA ARG A 127 21.63 7.17 -34.49
C ARG A 127 21.09 6.05 -33.62
N SER A 128 21.34 6.08 -32.31
CA SER A 128 20.85 5.06 -31.38
C SER A 128 19.51 5.48 -30.81
N SER A 129 18.71 4.49 -30.42
CA SER A 129 17.51 4.69 -29.60
C SER A 129 17.77 4.40 -28.11
N PHE A 130 19.02 4.12 -27.75
CA PHE A 130 19.43 4.05 -26.34
C PHE A 130 19.27 5.41 -25.66
N HIS A 131 18.74 5.40 -24.44
CA HIS A 131 18.58 6.60 -23.63
C HIS A 131 18.78 6.32 -22.14
N LEU A 132 19.11 7.39 -21.43
CA LEU A 132 19.10 7.47 -19.98
C LEU A 132 17.86 8.27 -19.56
N THR A 133 17.14 7.81 -18.56
CA THR A 133 15.95 8.48 -18.03
C THR A 133 16.24 8.94 -16.61
N ALA A 134 15.97 10.21 -16.31
CA ALA A 134 16.06 10.75 -14.95
C ALA A 134 14.88 11.68 -14.66
N GLY A 135 14.39 11.67 -13.43
CA GLY A 135 13.30 12.56 -13.04
C GLY A 135 12.68 12.16 -11.71
N ALA A 136 11.39 12.40 -11.55
CA ALA A 136 10.69 12.03 -10.34
C ALA A 136 9.23 11.67 -10.61
N TYR A 137 8.73 10.77 -9.78
CA TYR A 137 7.31 10.54 -9.61
C TYR A 137 6.81 11.26 -8.36
N VAL A 138 5.54 11.64 -8.38
CA VAL A 138 4.81 12.15 -7.22
C VAL A 138 3.61 11.24 -6.99
N GLY A 139 3.64 10.49 -5.89
CA GLY A 139 2.51 9.69 -5.42
C GLY A 139 1.29 10.55 -5.13
N MET A 140 0.12 10.09 -5.56
CA MET A 140 -1.16 10.72 -5.21
C MET A 140 -1.51 10.55 -3.72
N GLY A 141 -0.83 9.64 -3.04
CA GLY A 141 -0.84 9.42 -1.59
C GLY A 141 0.52 8.87 -1.13
N GLU A 142 0.67 8.69 0.18
CA GLU A 142 1.87 8.08 0.80
C GLU A 142 1.76 6.56 0.89
N ASN A 143 0.53 6.05 0.99
CA ASN A 143 0.23 4.63 1.01
C ASN A 143 0.77 3.99 -0.28
N LEU A 144 1.75 3.08 -0.15
CA LEU A 144 2.23 2.26 -1.25
C LEU A 144 1.53 0.90 -1.26
N ILE A 145 1.46 0.28 -0.08
CA ILE A 145 0.80 -1.01 0.15
C ILE A 145 -0.18 -0.83 1.31
N SER A 146 -1.39 -1.33 1.15
CA SER A 146 -2.39 -1.36 2.22
C SER A 146 -2.93 -2.76 2.35
N LEU A 147 -3.03 -3.26 3.58
CA LEU A 147 -3.70 -4.50 3.93
C LEU A 147 -4.86 -4.16 4.84
N ALA A 148 -6.08 -4.40 4.38
CA ALA A 148 -7.25 -4.39 5.25
C ALA A 148 -7.65 -5.83 5.55
N VAL A 149 -7.99 -6.10 6.82
CA VAL A 149 -8.47 -7.39 7.29
C VAL A 149 -9.85 -7.16 7.91
N SER A 150 -10.82 -7.98 7.54
CA SER A 150 -12.13 -7.94 8.18
C SER A 150 -12.73 -9.32 8.42
N THR A 151 -13.43 -9.49 9.52
CA THR A 151 -14.15 -10.73 9.81
C THR A 151 -15.51 -10.77 9.10
N ASP A 152 -16.19 -11.90 9.16
CA ASP A 152 -17.64 -11.93 9.01
C ASP A 152 -18.35 -11.40 10.27
N ARG A 153 -19.64 -11.07 10.11
CA ARG A 153 -20.49 -10.50 11.17
C ARG A 153 -20.86 -11.52 12.25
N ALA A 154 -21.02 -12.80 11.89
CA ALA A 154 -21.46 -13.84 12.82
C ALA A 154 -20.38 -14.08 13.89
N PHE A 155 -19.14 -14.24 13.43
CA PHE A 155 -17.98 -14.35 14.28
C PHE A 155 -17.76 -13.10 15.14
N TRP A 156 -17.82 -11.90 14.55
CA TRP A 156 -17.64 -10.66 15.33
C TRP A 156 -18.69 -10.52 16.44
N THR A 157 -19.94 -10.89 16.15
CA THR A 157 -21.02 -10.88 17.16
C THR A 157 -20.70 -11.85 18.30
N GLY A 158 -20.33 -13.10 18.00
CA GLY A 158 -19.94 -14.09 19.01
C GLY A 158 -18.74 -13.62 19.84
N TYR A 159 -17.71 -13.10 19.18
CA TYR A 159 -16.52 -12.56 19.84
C TYR A 159 -16.86 -11.39 20.77
N SER A 160 -17.65 -10.42 20.30
CA SER A 160 -18.03 -9.26 21.11
C SER A 160 -18.82 -9.66 22.36
N ALA A 161 -19.69 -10.67 22.26
CA ALA A 161 -20.42 -11.19 23.41
C ALA A 161 -19.49 -11.84 24.45
N VAL A 162 -18.44 -12.55 24.00
CA VAL A 162 -17.40 -13.09 24.88
C VAL A 162 -16.62 -11.97 25.56
N ALA A 163 -16.22 -10.94 24.82
CA ALA A 163 -15.51 -9.78 25.37
C ALA A 163 -16.34 -9.02 26.42
N ASP A 164 -17.64 -8.87 26.19
CA ASP A 164 -18.57 -8.26 27.15
C ASP A 164 -18.71 -9.10 28.43
N GLN A 165 -18.80 -10.44 28.29
CA GLN A 165 -18.83 -11.35 29.45
C GLN A 165 -17.54 -11.25 30.27
N ILE A 166 -16.37 -11.24 29.62
CA ILE A 166 -15.07 -11.06 30.28
C ILE A 166 -15.04 -9.74 31.05
N SER A 167 -15.47 -8.65 30.42
CA SER A 167 -15.50 -7.32 31.03
C SER A 167 -16.41 -7.28 32.27
N ALA A 168 -17.60 -7.87 32.17
CA ALA A 168 -18.55 -7.95 33.29
C ALA A 168 -18.03 -8.81 34.45
N LEU A 169 -17.32 -9.91 34.16
CA LEU A 169 -16.68 -10.74 35.19
C LEU A 169 -15.55 -9.98 35.88
N ASN A 170 -14.72 -9.27 35.11
CA ASN A 170 -13.63 -8.47 35.64
C ASN A 170 -14.15 -7.37 36.59
N GLU A 171 -15.25 -6.69 36.23
CA GLU A 171 -15.88 -5.69 37.07
C GLU A 171 -16.49 -6.31 38.34
N LYS A 172 -17.22 -7.43 38.19
CA LYS A 172 -17.87 -8.12 39.31
C LYS A 172 -16.88 -8.62 40.37
N TYR A 173 -15.71 -9.10 39.93
CA TYR A 173 -14.71 -9.72 40.80
C TYR A 173 -13.49 -8.85 41.05
N ALA A 174 -13.54 -7.56 40.71
CA ALA A 174 -12.42 -6.62 40.84
C ALA A 174 -11.82 -6.58 42.25
N ASP A 175 -12.66 -6.67 43.29
CA ASP A 175 -12.24 -6.61 44.71
C ASP A 175 -11.96 -7.98 45.34
N MET A 176 -12.10 -9.08 44.58
CA MET A 176 -11.93 -10.43 45.12
C MET A 176 -10.44 -10.77 45.28
N GLN A 177 -10.02 -11.10 46.51
CA GLN A 177 -8.64 -11.49 46.78
C GLN A 177 -8.26 -12.76 45.99
N GLY A 178 -7.17 -12.69 45.22
CA GLY A 178 -6.70 -13.80 44.37
C GLY A 178 -7.28 -13.83 42.97
N TYR A 179 -8.23 -12.94 42.65
CA TYR A 179 -8.67 -12.70 41.28
C TYR A 179 -7.66 -11.84 40.53
N VAL A 180 -7.38 -12.22 39.30
CA VAL A 180 -6.59 -11.45 38.32
C VAL A 180 -7.49 -11.27 37.10
N PRO A 181 -7.66 -10.06 36.56
CA PRO A 181 -8.51 -9.84 35.40
C PRO A 181 -8.23 -10.83 34.28
N LEU A 182 -9.30 -11.34 33.67
CA LEU A 182 -9.26 -12.11 32.44
C LEU A 182 -8.97 -11.15 31.27
N GLU A 183 -8.12 -11.57 30.35
CA GLU A 183 -7.77 -10.78 29.18
C GLU A 183 -8.71 -11.08 28.00
N SER A 184 -9.09 -10.04 27.26
CA SER A 184 -9.92 -10.14 26.05
C SER A 184 -9.10 -10.02 24.76
N ASP A 185 -7.79 -10.27 24.85
CA ASP A 185 -6.75 -10.09 23.82
C ASP A 185 -6.86 -11.01 22.60
N LEU A 186 -7.88 -11.86 22.56
CA LEU A 186 -8.22 -12.81 21.48
C LEU A 186 -8.23 -12.21 20.05
N MET A 187 -8.27 -10.88 19.89
CA MET A 187 -8.29 -10.19 18.60
C MET A 187 -7.05 -9.34 18.32
N ARG A 188 -5.97 -9.59 19.05
CA ARG A 188 -4.65 -9.03 18.78
C ARG A 188 -3.83 -9.99 17.94
N PHE A 189 -3.09 -9.42 17.00
CA PHE A 189 -2.14 -10.19 16.20
C PHE A 189 -0.83 -9.42 16.04
N ASN A 190 0.27 -10.17 16.00
CA ASN A 190 1.60 -9.66 15.79
C ASN A 190 1.98 -9.69 14.31
N ALA A 191 2.48 -8.56 13.82
CA ALA A 191 3.14 -8.44 12.52
C ALA A 191 4.35 -7.50 12.63
N GLY A 192 5.56 -8.04 12.40
CA GLY A 192 6.78 -7.22 12.39
C GLY A 192 7.19 -6.60 13.72
N GLY A 193 7.02 -7.33 14.82
CA GLY A 193 7.35 -6.81 16.16
C GLY A 193 6.39 -5.70 16.62
N ARG A 194 5.20 -5.62 16.01
CA ARG A 194 4.12 -4.72 16.38
C ARG A 194 2.82 -5.51 16.54
N THR A 195 1.95 -5.01 17.40
CA THR A 195 0.67 -5.64 17.70
C THR A 195 -0.46 -4.78 17.15
N PHE A 196 -1.40 -5.45 16.47
CA PHE A 196 -2.57 -4.83 15.89
C PHE A 196 -3.82 -5.48 16.44
N GLU A 197 -4.87 -4.69 16.63
CA GLU A 197 -6.14 -5.16 17.16
C GLU A 197 -7.23 -5.05 16.08
N LEU A 198 -8.16 -6.02 16.03
CA LEU A 198 -9.40 -5.82 15.29
C LEU A 198 -10.36 -5.02 16.17
N ARG A 199 -10.88 -3.91 15.64
CA ARG A 199 -11.93 -3.12 16.31
C ARG A 199 -13.25 -3.27 15.56
N GLY A 200 -14.33 -3.11 16.30
CA GLY A 200 -15.68 -3.22 15.75
C GLY A 200 -16.03 -2.02 14.89
N ASP A 201 -16.45 -2.28 13.66
CA ASP A 201 -17.04 -1.31 12.76
C ASP A 201 -18.24 -1.96 12.05
N ASP A 202 -19.42 -1.35 12.12
CA ASP A 202 -20.68 -1.86 11.53
C ASP A 202 -20.98 -3.36 11.75
N GLY A 203 -20.63 -3.88 12.94
CA GLY A 203 -20.86 -5.27 13.33
C GLY A 203 -19.89 -6.27 12.68
N ILE A 204 -18.77 -5.81 12.13
CA ILE A 204 -17.64 -6.65 11.72
C ILE A 204 -16.38 -6.23 12.49
N GLY A 205 -15.45 -7.16 12.67
CA GLY A 205 -14.10 -6.84 13.11
C GLY A 205 -13.32 -6.29 11.94
N TYR A 206 -12.64 -5.17 12.12
CA TYR A 206 -11.83 -4.55 11.09
C TYR A 206 -10.47 -4.14 11.66
N SER A 207 -9.42 -4.33 10.87
CA SER A 207 -8.08 -3.81 11.13
C SER A 207 -7.40 -3.46 9.81
N GLU A 208 -6.48 -2.51 9.84
CA GLU A 208 -5.70 -2.12 8.66
C GLU A 208 -4.23 -1.99 9.02
N ALA A 209 -3.36 -2.23 8.04
CA ALA A 209 -1.95 -1.87 8.11
C ALA A 209 -1.53 -1.28 6.77
N VAL A 210 -0.83 -0.15 6.82
CA VAL A 210 -0.44 0.62 5.63
C VAL A 210 1.06 0.82 5.63
N LEU A 211 1.71 0.40 4.56
CA LEU A 211 3.10 0.73 4.27
C LEU A 211 3.13 2.06 3.51
N CYS A 212 3.56 3.11 4.20
CA CYS A 212 3.72 4.46 3.70
C CYS A 212 5.13 4.70 3.17
N VAL A 213 5.24 5.49 2.10
CA VAL A 213 6.51 5.87 1.49
C VAL A 213 6.45 7.34 1.06
N ALA A 214 7.60 7.95 0.78
CA ALA A 214 7.64 9.34 0.35
C ALA A 214 6.80 9.60 -0.90
N LYS A 215 6.09 10.74 -0.93
CA LYS A 215 5.33 11.17 -2.12
C LYS A 215 6.25 11.44 -3.30
N LEU A 216 7.33 12.19 -3.09
CA LEU A 216 8.32 12.48 -4.13
C LEU A 216 9.30 11.31 -4.23
N ARG A 217 9.40 10.71 -5.41
CA ARG A 217 10.18 9.51 -5.66
C ARG A 217 11.13 9.75 -6.84
N PRO A 218 12.38 10.16 -6.58
CA PRO A 218 13.40 10.30 -7.63
C PRO A 218 13.55 9.00 -8.41
N TYR A 219 13.69 9.10 -9.72
CA TYR A 219 13.80 7.97 -10.63
C TYR A 219 15.03 8.08 -11.50
N PHE A 220 15.68 6.94 -11.73
CA PHE A 220 16.73 6.80 -12.72
C PHE A 220 16.55 5.47 -13.46
N GLY A 221 16.73 5.49 -14.77
CA GLY A 221 16.58 4.33 -15.62
C GLY A 221 17.40 4.42 -16.90
N ILE A 222 17.43 3.30 -17.60
CA ILE A 222 18.01 3.14 -18.93
C ILE A 222 16.99 2.47 -19.82
N GLY A 223 17.01 2.80 -21.10
CA GLY A 223 16.03 2.27 -22.02
C GLY A 223 16.45 2.29 -23.48
N PHE A 224 15.57 1.72 -24.30
CA PHE A 224 15.67 1.66 -25.74
C PHE A 224 14.36 2.08 -26.39
N GLY A 225 14.44 2.80 -27.50
CA GLY A 225 13.29 3.41 -28.18
C GLY A 225 13.27 4.92 -28.00
N ARG A 226 12.46 5.63 -28.80
CA ARG A 226 12.34 7.09 -28.69
C ARG A 226 10.94 7.48 -28.24
N SER A 227 10.86 8.32 -27.20
CA SER A 227 9.58 8.92 -26.77
C SER A 227 8.95 9.79 -27.85
N VAL A 228 9.78 10.45 -28.67
CA VAL A 228 9.35 11.15 -29.90
C VAL A 228 9.86 10.34 -31.09
N PRO A 229 9.05 9.44 -31.66
CA PRO A 229 9.50 8.57 -32.74
C PRO A 229 9.81 9.37 -34.01
N GLY A 230 10.78 8.89 -34.80
CA GLY A 230 11.09 9.49 -36.10
C GLY A 230 9.97 9.30 -37.13
N LYS A 231 9.11 8.30 -36.95
CA LYS A 231 7.86 8.06 -37.68
C LYS A 231 6.67 8.33 -36.77
N ARG A 232 5.43 8.17 -37.28
CA ARG A 232 4.22 8.38 -36.48
C ARG A 232 4.09 7.48 -35.25
N VAL A 233 4.56 6.24 -35.33
CA VAL A 233 4.45 5.25 -34.23
C VAL A 233 5.84 4.77 -33.84
N GLY A 234 6.05 4.57 -32.54
CA GLY A 234 7.26 3.99 -31.97
C GLY A 234 6.94 3.11 -30.76
N PHE A 235 7.92 2.28 -30.41
CA PHE A 235 7.92 1.49 -29.20
C PHE A 235 9.11 1.88 -28.35
N GLN A 236 8.93 1.84 -27.04
CA GLN A 236 9.98 2.13 -26.09
C GLN A 236 9.91 1.16 -24.91
N PHE A 237 11.10 0.85 -24.39
CA PHE A 237 11.32 0.03 -23.21
C PHE A 237 12.25 0.80 -22.29
N ASP A 238 11.98 0.75 -20.98
CA ASP A 238 12.75 1.45 -19.96
C ASP A 238 12.77 0.60 -18.68
N VAL A 239 13.96 0.44 -18.11
CA VAL A 239 14.19 -0.26 -16.83
C VAL A 239 14.93 0.68 -15.91
N GLY A 240 14.48 0.77 -14.68
CA GLY A 240 15.10 1.65 -13.71
C GLY A 240 14.65 1.36 -12.30
N VAL A 241 14.92 2.32 -11.43
CA VAL A 241 14.53 2.28 -10.03
C VAL A 241 14.05 3.66 -9.63
N TRP A 242 12.96 3.72 -8.87
CA TRP A 242 12.67 4.90 -8.08
C TRP A 242 13.10 4.69 -6.63
N TYR A 243 13.57 5.76 -6.00
CA TYR A 243 13.86 5.81 -4.58
C TYR A 243 12.68 6.45 -3.87
N HIS A 244 12.15 5.80 -2.83
CA HIS A 244 10.94 6.27 -2.13
C HIS A 244 11.13 6.41 -0.62
N GLY A 245 12.38 6.37 -0.16
CA GLY A 245 12.74 6.46 1.25
C GLY A 245 12.48 5.16 2.02
N VAL A 246 12.84 5.16 3.30
CA VAL A 246 12.55 4.05 4.22
C VAL A 246 11.03 3.98 4.38
N PRO A 247 10.40 2.84 4.06
CA PRO A 247 8.97 2.68 4.29
C PRO A 247 8.63 2.77 5.77
N GLU A 248 7.46 3.34 6.07
CA GLU A 248 6.93 3.42 7.43
C GLU A 248 5.64 2.61 7.51
N LEU A 249 5.58 1.67 8.45
CA LEU A 249 4.33 0.98 8.75
C LEU A 249 3.47 1.88 9.64
N SER A 250 2.24 2.13 9.19
CA SER A 250 1.25 2.94 9.90
C SER A 250 -0.06 2.17 10.00
N SER A 251 -0.69 2.23 11.16
CA SER A 251 -2.02 1.69 11.40
C SER A 251 -2.69 2.48 12.50
N SER A 252 -3.98 2.78 12.32
CA SER A 252 -4.81 3.32 13.40
C SER A 252 -5.18 2.26 14.44
N TYR A 253 -4.94 0.98 14.15
CA TYR A 253 -5.26 -0.21 14.94
C TYR A 253 -4.06 -0.80 15.69
N GLU A 254 -2.89 -0.18 15.59
CA GLU A 254 -1.71 -0.55 16.37
C GLU A 254 -1.95 -0.28 17.87
N THR A 255 -1.55 -1.21 18.72
CA THR A 255 -1.65 -1.14 20.18
C THR A 255 -0.27 -1.37 20.82
N ALA A 256 -0.20 -1.35 22.16
CA ALA A 256 1.02 -1.71 22.86
C ALA A 256 1.46 -3.14 22.48
N TYR A 257 2.77 -3.33 22.30
CA TYR A 257 3.31 -4.63 21.91
C TYR A 257 2.96 -5.72 22.92
N ASP A 258 2.38 -6.79 22.42
CA ASP A 258 1.88 -7.94 23.17
C ASP A 258 2.60 -9.20 22.65
N PRO A 259 3.57 -9.75 23.40
CA PRO A 259 4.34 -10.91 22.94
C PRO A 259 3.53 -12.20 22.84
N ASP A 260 2.35 -12.26 23.49
CA ASP A 260 1.49 -13.44 23.55
C ASP A 260 0.41 -13.44 22.44
N ALA A 261 0.28 -12.33 21.70
CA ALA A 261 -0.60 -12.21 20.55
C ALA A 261 -0.14 -13.08 19.36
N ASP A 262 -1.12 -13.61 18.61
CA ASP A 262 -0.89 -14.56 17.52
C ASP A 262 -0.09 -13.91 16.36
N ALA A 263 0.99 -14.56 15.94
CA ALA A 263 1.85 -14.02 14.88
C ALA A 263 1.30 -14.37 13.49
N LEU A 264 0.75 -13.38 12.77
CA LEU A 264 0.35 -13.53 11.37
C LEU A 264 1.54 -13.39 10.40
N PHE A 265 2.48 -12.49 10.72
CA PHE A 265 3.68 -12.26 9.93
C PHE A 265 4.88 -12.03 10.86
N ALA A 266 5.60 -13.11 11.15
CA ALA A 266 6.71 -13.09 12.12
C ALA A 266 7.88 -12.19 11.70
N ASP A 267 8.13 -12.02 10.39
CA ASP A 267 9.22 -11.19 9.89
C ASP A 267 8.76 -10.37 8.67
N ILE A 268 8.67 -9.05 8.84
CA ILE A 268 8.47 -8.09 7.75
C ILE A 268 9.67 -7.14 7.61
N SER A 269 10.83 -7.46 8.18
CA SER A 269 12.04 -6.63 8.11
C SER A 269 12.53 -6.39 6.69
N LEU A 270 12.10 -7.22 5.73
CA LEU A 270 12.29 -6.99 4.31
C LEU A 270 11.62 -5.70 3.81
N LEU A 271 10.49 -5.29 4.41
CA LEU A 271 9.79 -4.05 4.05
C LEU A 271 10.62 -2.81 4.43
N ASP A 272 11.32 -2.84 5.57
CA ASP A 272 12.19 -1.73 6.00
C ASP A 272 13.37 -1.50 5.03
N ARG A 273 13.74 -2.54 4.29
CA ARG A 273 14.83 -2.51 3.29
C ARG A 273 14.33 -2.19 1.88
N LEU A 274 13.03 -2.13 1.66
CA LEU A 274 12.42 -1.82 0.38
C LEU A 274 12.43 -0.31 0.14
N VAL A 275 13.62 0.27 0.05
CA VAL A 275 13.84 1.71 -0.18
C VAL A 275 13.85 2.08 -1.67
N LEU A 276 14.16 1.06 -2.49
CA LEU A 276 14.16 1.11 -3.94
C LEU A 276 13.06 0.19 -4.44
N TYR A 277 12.35 0.65 -5.45
CA TYR A 277 11.38 -0.19 -6.14
C TYR A 277 11.73 -0.26 -7.63
N PRO A 278 12.00 -1.47 -8.14
CA PRO A 278 12.41 -1.68 -9.52
C PRO A 278 11.23 -1.40 -10.44
N GLN A 279 11.51 -0.73 -11.54
CA GLN A 279 10.53 -0.41 -12.55
C GLN A 279 10.93 -1.01 -13.89
N VAL A 280 9.97 -1.67 -14.53
CA VAL A 280 10.02 -2.04 -15.94
C VAL A 280 8.82 -1.41 -16.63
N THR A 281 9.05 -0.75 -17.76
CA THR A 281 8.01 -0.05 -18.51
C THR A 281 8.13 -0.33 -20.00
N LEU A 282 7.01 -0.67 -20.62
CA LEU A 282 6.81 -0.73 -22.05
C LEU A 282 5.91 0.43 -22.49
N ARG A 283 6.23 1.04 -23.61
CA ARG A 283 5.54 2.23 -24.13
C ARG A 283 5.25 2.10 -25.61
N LEU A 284 4.03 2.44 -25.98
CA LEU A 284 3.62 2.73 -27.35
C LEU A 284 3.53 4.25 -27.49
N THR A 285 4.32 4.82 -28.40
CA THR A 285 4.43 6.27 -28.59
C THR A 285 3.88 6.67 -29.94
N TYR A 286 3.09 7.74 -30.00
CA TYR A 286 2.54 8.31 -31.22
C TYR A 286 2.98 9.77 -31.34
N LYS A 287 3.67 10.11 -32.43
CA LYS A 287 4.02 11.50 -32.78
C LYS A 287 2.81 12.17 -33.42
N ILE A 288 2.31 13.22 -32.79
CA ILE A 288 1.07 13.91 -33.16
C ILE A 288 1.30 14.84 -34.36
N PHE A 289 2.38 15.62 -34.31
CA PHE A 289 2.82 16.56 -35.34
C PHE A 289 4.21 16.15 -35.82
#